data_AF-A0A2V9C826-F1
#
_entry.id   AF-A0A2V9C826-F1
#
_cell.length_a   1.000
_cell.length_b   1.000
_cell.length_c   1.000
_cell.angle_alpha   90.00
_cell.angle_beta   90.00
_cell.angle_gamma   90.00
#
_symmetry.space_group_name_H-M   'P 1'
#
loop_
_entity.id
_entity.type
_entity.pdbx_description
1 polymer ?
#
loop_
_entity_poly.entity_id
_entity_poly.type
_entity_poly.pdbx_seq_one_letter_code
_entity_poly.pdbx_strand_id
1 'polypeptide(L)'
;MEKPHLGRSGPLVRNKVRIHVLDPLLDSRWDEFVRGHPNASVFHDRGWLEALARTYGYELYVLTSAPFGQPLENGIVVCRVSSWITGARLVSLPFSDHCEPLLHESEGS
;
A
#
# COMPACT_ATOMS: atom_id res chain seq x y z
N MET A 1 -0.96 -39.07 -29.70
CA MET A 1 -2.12 -38.16 -29.63
C MET A 1 -2.83 -38.43 -28.31
N GLU A 2 -2.40 -37.75 -27.25
CA GLU A 2 -2.95 -37.87 -25.89
C GLU A 2 -3.37 -36.48 -25.42
N LYS A 3 -4.58 -36.35 -24.89
CA LYS A 3 -5.16 -35.07 -24.42
C LYS A 3 -4.67 -34.82 -22.99
N PRO A 4 -4.15 -33.63 -22.62
CA PRO A 4 -3.85 -33.34 -21.23
C PRO A 4 -5.12 -33.08 -20.45
N HIS A 5 -5.21 -33.72 -19.28
CA HIS A 5 -6.28 -33.56 -18.31
C HIS A 5 -6.30 -32.14 -17.73
N LEU A 6 -7.45 -31.47 -17.84
CA LEU A 6 -7.72 -30.20 -17.17
C LEU A 6 -7.75 -30.44 -15.65
N GLY A 7 -6.71 -29.98 -14.95
CA GLY A 7 -6.62 -30.01 -13.50
C GLY A 7 -7.78 -29.24 -12.87
N ARG A 8 -8.55 -29.91 -12.01
CA ARG A 8 -9.59 -29.28 -11.19
C ARG A 8 -8.93 -28.32 -10.21
N SER A 9 -9.16 -27.01 -10.36
CA SER A 9 -8.78 -26.02 -9.34
C SER A 9 -9.64 -26.25 -8.10
N GLY A 10 -9.01 -26.58 -6.97
CA GLY A 10 -9.66 -26.65 -5.66
C GLY A 10 -10.21 -25.29 -5.21
N PRO A 11 -11.05 -25.25 -4.17
CA PRO A 11 -11.61 -24.01 -3.67
C PRO A 11 -10.51 -23.04 -3.23
N LEU A 12 -10.54 -21.82 -3.76
CA LEU A 12 -9.71 -20.71 -3.29
C LEU A 12 -10.03 -20.47 -1.80
N VAL A 13 -9.07 -20.75 -0.91
CA VAL A 13 -9.17 -20.36 0.50
C VAL A 13 -9.12 -18.84 0.55
N ARG A 14 -10.27 -18.20 0.81
CA ARG A 14 -10.32 -16.75 1.07
C ARG A 14 -9.73 -16.49 2.45
N ASN A 15 -8.45 -16.14 2.50
CA ASN A 15 -7.82 -15.73 3.74
C ASN A 15 -8.33 -14.34 4.14
N LYS A 16 -8.82 -14.19 5.38
CA LYS A 16 -9.35 -12.91 5.88
C LYS A 16 -8.18 -12.05 6.38
N VAL A 17 -7.83 -11.01 5.62
CA VAL A 17 -6.80 -10.04 6.01
C VAL A 17 -7.47 -8.88 6.76
N ARG A 18 -6.92 -8.51 7.93
CA ARG A 18 -7.29 -7.25 8.60
C ARG A 18 -6.39 -6.15 8.06
N ILE A 19 -7.00 -5.03 7.67
CA ILE A 19 -6.29 -3.85 7.19
C ILE A 19 -6.25 -2.81 8.29
N HIS A 20 -5.05 -2.29 8.53
CA HIS A 20 -4.74 -1.17 9.40
C HIS A 20 -4.38 0.04 8.54
N VAL A 21 -4.60 1.23 9.10
CA VAL A 21 -4.32 2.51 8.45
C VAL A 21 -3.38 3.30 9.33
N LEU A 22 -2.35 3.88 8.74
CA LEU A 22 -1.45 4.81 9.41
C LEU A 22 -1.22 6.07 8.56
N ASP A 23 -0.79 7.14 9.23
CA ASP A 23 -0.33 8.36 8.57
C ASP A 23 1.20 8.24 8.37
N PRO A 24 1.70 8.18 7.11
CA PRO A 24 3.13 8.03 6.83
C PRO A 24 3.96 9.23 7.27
N LEU A 25 3.34 10.39 7.51
CA LEU A 25 4.01 11.59 8.01
C LEU A 25 4.10 11.62 9.54
N LEU A 26 3.39 10.76 10.26
CA LEU A 26 3.41 10.72 11.73
C LEU A 26 3.99 9.42 12.29
N ASP A 27 3.92 8.32 11.54
CA ASP A 27 4.39 7.02 11.99
C ASP A 27 5.78 6.70 11.43
N SER A 28 6.80 6.71 12.29
CA SER A 28 8.20 6.48 11.90
C SER A 28 8.46 5.09 11.31
N ARG A 29 7.55 4.13 11.51
CA ARG A 29 7.67 2.79 10.91
C ARG A 29 7.64 2.85 9.39
N TRP A 30 6.99 3.86 8.80
CA TRP A 30 6.98 4.03 7.35
C TRP A 30 8.38 4.35 6.81
N ASP A 31 9.09 5.30 7.42
CA ASP A 31 10.43 5.70 6.99
C ASP A 31 11.43 4.55 7.10
N GLU A 32 11.33 3.76 8.16
CA GLU A 32 12.17 2.57 8.36
C GLU A 32 11.89 1.51 7.28
N PHE A 33 10.61 1.23 7.01
CA PHE A 33 10.19 0.26 6.02
C PHE A 33 10.61 0.66 4.59
N VAL A 34 10.32 1.90 4.18
CA VAL A 34 10.66 2.41 2.84
C VAL A 34 12.17 2.36 2.59
N ARG A 35 12.99 2.76 3.58
CA ARG A 35 14.45 2.76 3.44
C ARG A 35 15.04 1.37 3.21
N GLY A 36 14.41 0.34 3.77
CA GLY A 36 14.88 -1.05 3.65
C GLY A 36 14.27 -1.84 2.49
N HIS A 37 13.24 -1.32 1.83
CA HIS A 37 12.46 -2.09 0.87
C HIS A 37 13.05 -2.00 -0.55
N PRO A 38 13.39 -3.12 -1.21
CA PRO A 38 14.08 -3.11 -2.52
C PRO A 38 13.25 -2.48 -3.65
N ASN A 39 11.92 -2.53 -3.54
CA ASN A 39 11.00 -1.95 -4.52
C ASN A 39 10.52 -0.54 -4.15
N ALA A 40 11.04 0.07 -3.08
CA ALA A 40 10.72 1.45 -2.76
C ALA A 40 11.28 2.40 -3.82
N SER A 41 10.51 3.44 -4.11
CA SER A 41 10.88 4.53 -5.01
C SER A 41 10.70 5.87 -4.31
N VAL A 42 11.17 6.96 -4.93
CA VAL A 42 11.00 8.33 -4.40
C VAL A 42 9.54 8.69 -4.10
N PHE A 43 8.58 8.05 -4.77
CA PHE A 43 7.16 8.27 -4.53
C PHE A 43 6.66 7.72 -3.18
N HIS A 44 7.44 6.83 -2.56
CA HIS A 44 7.19 6.30 -1.22
C HIS A 44 7.87 7.13 -0.12
N ASP A 45 8.90 7.91 -0.49
CA ASP A 45 9.68 8.66 0.47
C ASP A 45 8.84 9.73 1.18
N ARG A 46 9.05 9.85 2.49
CA ARG A 46 8.39 10.87 3.31
C ARG A 46 8.54 12.28 2.77
N GLY A 47 9.70 12.63 2.21
CA GLY A 47 9.91 13.96 1.63
C GLY A 47 8.98 14.27 0.46
N TRP A 48 8.71 13.28 -0.39
CA TRP A 48 7.74 13.42 -1.48
C TRP A 48 6.31 13.52 -0.96
N LEU A 49 5.94 12.63 -0.02
CA LEU A 49 4.62 12.64 0.62
C LEU A 49 4.35 13.96 1.35
N GLU A 50 5.34 14.50 2.05
CA GLU A 50 5.25 15.80 2.72
C GLU A 50 5.08 16.95 1.72
N ALA A 51 5.80 16.92 0.59
CA ALA A 51 5.62 17.91 -0.47
C ALA A 51 4.17 17.91 -1.00
N LEU A 52 3.60 16.73 -1.26
CA LEU A 52 2.21 16.60 -1.69
C LEU A 52 1.21 17.13 -0.66
N ALA A 53 1.39 16.77 0.61
CA ALA A 53 0.54 17.24 1.70
C ALA A 53 0.61 18.78 1.85
N ARG A 54 1.81 19.36 1.79
CA ARG A 54 2.02 20.81 1.97
C ARG A 54 1.59 21.64 0.78
N THR A 55 1.79 21.15 -0.45
CA THR A 55 1.49 21.90 -1.67
C THR A 55 0.00 21.83 -2.04
N TYR A 56 -0.62 20.66 -1.86
CA TYR A 56 -1.99 20.42 -2.33
C TYR A 56 -3.00 20.16 -1.21
N GLY A 57 -2.56 20.05 0.04
CA GLY A 57 -3.43 19.72 1.17
C GLY A 57 -3.93 18.27 1.14
N TYR A 58 -3.19 17.36 0.48
CA TYR A 58 -3.58 15.97 0.43
C TYR A 58 -3.47 15.29 1.79
N GLU A 59 -4.53 14.58 2.18
CA GLU A 59 -4.53 13.65 3.30
C GLU A 59 -4.00 12.30 2.81
N LEU A 60 -2.87 11.86 3.35
CA LEU A 60 -2.15 10.65 2.92
C LEU A 60 -2.29 9.55 3.97
N TYR A 61 -2.46 8.32 3.50
CA TYR A 61 -2.57 7.15 4.34
C TYR A 61 -1.77 5.98 3.76
N VAL A 62 -1.29 5.11 4.63
CA VAL A 62 -0.76 3.80 4.24
C VAL A 62 -1.72 2.72 4.73
N LEU A 63 -2.16 1.86 3.82
CA LEU A 63 -2.91 0.65 4.14
C LEU A 63 -1.92 -0.51 4.30
N THR A 64 -2.02 -1.23 5.42
CA THR A 64 -1.12 -2.34 5.75
C THR A 64 -1.85 -3.46 6.48
N SER A 65 -1.34 -4.68 6.43
CA SER A 65 -1.81 -5.77 7.31
C SER A 65 -1.15 -5.76 8.70
N ALA A 66 -0.11 -4.95 8.90
CA ALA A 66 0.63 -4.87 10.16
C ALA A 66 -0.19 -4.12 11.24
N PRO A 67 -0.42 -4.73 12.42
CA PRO A 67 -1.07 -4.05 13.54
C PRO A 67 -0.25 -2.86 14.06
N PHE A 68 -0.90 -2.02 14.87
CA PHE A 68 -0.21 -0.95 15.59
C PHE A 68 0.93 -1.51 16.47
N GLY A 69 2.09 -0.86 16.44
CA GLY A 69 3.27 -1.25 17.23
C GLY A 69 4.08 -2.42 16.67
N GLN A 70 3.65 -3.06 15.58
CA GLN A 70 4.45 -4.09 14.89
C GLN A 70 5.19 -3.49 13.68
N PRO A 71 6.35 -4.05 13.30
CA PRO A 71 7.04 -3.65 12.06
C PRO A 71 6.13 -3.78 10.84
N LEU A 72 6.35 -2.94 9.83
CA LEU A 72 5.64 -3.04 8.56
C LEU A 72 6.28 -4.11 7.69
N GLU A 73 5.44 -4.97 7.11
CA GLU A 73 5.84 -5.99 6.11
C GLU A 73 5.26 -5.69 4.73
N ASN A 74 4.32 -4.74 4.67
CA ASN A 74 3.70 -4.26 3.46
C ASN A 74 3.09 -2.87 3.67
N GLY A 75 2.85 -2.17 2.57
CA GLY A 75 2.16 -0.89 2.58
C GLY A 75 1.70 -0.45 1.20
N ILE A 76 0.52 0.13 1.13
CA ILE A 76 -0.01 0.81 -0.05
C ILE A 76 -0.29 2.27 0.31
N VAL A 77 0.39 3.19 -0.35
CA VAL A 77 0.12 4.63 -0.17
C VAL A 77 -1.13 5.01 -0.95
N VAL A 78 -2.08 5.63 -0.25
CA VAL A 78 -3.32 6.16 -0.82
C VAL A 78 -3.53 7.59 -0.36
N CYS A 79 -4.21 8.36 -1.17
CA CYS A 79 -4.62 9.73 -0.84
C CYS A 79 -6.14 9.79 -0.68
N ARG A 80 -6.61 10.43 0.39
CA ARG A 80 -8.02 10.78 0.55
C ARG A 80 -8.29 12.11 -0.15
N VAL A 81 -9.24 12.08 -1.07
CA VAL A 81 -9.77 13.28 -1.72
C VAL A 81 -11.23 13.42 -1.35
N SER A 82 -11.64 14.63 -0.98
CA SER A 82 -13.02 14.94 -0.64
C SER A 82 -13.56 16.03 -1.56
N SER A 83 -14.80 15.83 -2.03
CA SER A 83 -15.55 16.87 -2.72
C SER A 83 -16.99 16.86 -2.22
N TRP A 84 -17.61 18.04 -2.23
CA TRP A 84 -19.00 18.20 -1.80
C TRP A 84 -19.99 17.44 -2.68
N ILE A 85 -19.68 17.24 -3.97
CA ILE A 85 -20.58 16.58 -4.93
C ILE A 85 -20.41 15.06 -4.90
N THR A 86 -19.18 14.56 -4.80
CA THR A 86 -18.86 13.13 -4.94
C THR A 86 -18.52 12.44 -3.62
N GLY A 87 -18.52 13.17 -2.51
CA GLY A 87 -18.11 12.66 -1.20
C GLY A 87 -16.60 12.45 -1.07
N ALA A 88 -16.20 11.64 -0.09
CA ALA A 88 -14.81 11.30 0.18
C ALA A 88 -14.45 9.93 -0.41
N ARG A 89 -13.31 9.85 -1.08
CA ARG A 89 -12.79 8.61 -1.69
C ARG A 89 -11.29 8.50 -1.47
N LEU A 90 -10.79 7.26 -1.49
CA LEU A 90 -9.37 6.98 -1.56
C LEU A 90 -8.96 6.82 -3.03
N VAL A 91 -7.83 7.39 -3.39
CA VAL A 91 -7.20 7.27 -4.71
C VAL A 91 -5.75 6.84 -4.56
N SER A 92 -5.16 6.34 -5.63
CA SER A 92 -3.70 6.15 -5.71
C SER A 92 -2.98 7.48 -5.50
N LEU A 93 -1.70 7.41 -5.17
CA LEU A 93 -0.88 8.61 -4.98
C LEU A 93 -0.90 9.49 -6.27
N PRO A 94 -1.25 10.78 -6.15
CA PRO A 94 -1.19 11.70 -7.29
C PRO A 94 0.25 12.13 -7.59
N PHE A 95 0.50 12.54 -8.84
CA PHE A 95 1.81 13.00 -9.34
C PHE A 95 2.95 11.98 -9.21
N SER A 96 2.62 10.69 -9.15
CA SER A 96 3.56 9.60 -9.30
C SER A 96 3.34 8.88 -10.63
N ASP A 97 4.41 8.48 -11.31
CA ASP A 97 4.30 7.57 -12.45
C ASP A 97 3.84 6.18 -11.96
N HIS A 98 4.58 5.62 -11.00
CA HIS A 98 4.29 4.33 -10.37
C HIS A 98 4.60 4.38 -8.87
N CYS A 99 3.54 4.37 -8.04
CA CYS A 99 3.63 4.13 -6.60
C CYS A 99 3.09 2.74 -6.31
N GLU A 100 3.91 1.72 -6.56
CA GLU A 100 3.53 0.32 -6.43
C GLU A 100 3.28 -0.07 -4.97
N PRO A 101 2.39 -1.03 -4.69
CA PRO A 101 2.34 -1.68 -3.38
C PRO A 101 3.72 -2.21 -2.99
N LEU A 102 4.19 -1.86 -1.79
CA LEU A 102 5.35 -2.49 -1.20
C LEU A 102 4.86 -3.75 -0.48
N LEU A 103 5.22 -4.92 -1.02
CA LEU A 103 4.85 -6.22 -0.48
C LEU A 103 6.14 -7.01 -0.27
N HIS A 104 6.32 -7.57 0.93
CA HIS A 104 7.25 -8.68 1.06
C HIS A 104 6.69 -9.90 0.33
N GLU A 105 7.52 -10.51 -0.51
CA GLU A 105 7.19 -11.82 -1.08
C GLU A 105 7.01 -12.80 0.08
N SER A 106 5.82 -13.37 0.18
CA SER A 106 5.66 -14.57 0.98
C SER A 106 6.35 -15.67 0.18
N GLU A 107 7.49 -16.16 0.66
CA GLU A 107 8.07 -17.42 0.17
C GLU A 107 6.94 -18.47 0.20
N GLY A 108 6.39 -18.78 -0.98
CA GLY A 108 5.38 -19.80 -1.14
C GLY A 108 6.05 -21.16 -0.92
N SER A 109 5.99 -21.67 0.31
CA SER A 109 6.25 -23.09 0.59
C SER A 109 5.01 -23.95 0.38
#